data_AF-V5HVB5-F1
#
_entry.id   AF-V5HVB5-F1
#
_cell.length_a   1.000
_cell.length_b   1.000
_cell.length_c   1.000
_cell.angle_alpha   90.00
_cell.angle_beta   90.00
_cell.angle_gamma   90.00
#
_symmetry.space_group_name_H-M   'P 1'
#
loop_
_entity.id
_entity.type
_entity.pdbx_description
1 polymer ?
#
loop_
_entity_poly.entity_id
_entity_poly.type
_entity_poly.pdbx_seq_one_letter_code
_entity_poly.pdbx_strand_id
1 'polypeptide(L)'
;MTLNELTLRASHCSESDDEFWDDPSFAILLYIPSCLSQNYTVIDVDISDHREAEEDMFRVKDTMRRNLSFLQRAAQFAMGVRSKQCAEAFERVHRSEALVTKLQELACVTKAEAREKIKSSLRDLDENFLVMAGVVRKKVVCVEPTSGQITLDRIGVDNWLQI
;
A
#
# COMPACT_ATOMS: atom_id res chain seq x y z
N MET A 1 4.23 14.01 -14.41
CA MET A 1 5.18 13.83 -13.32
C MET A 1 4.53 12.93 -12.27
N THR A 2 4.73 11.62 -12.40
CA THR A 2 4.23 10.57 -11.52
C THR A 2 5.26 10.36 -10.41
N LEU A 3 4.89 10.65 -9.16
CA LEU A 3 5.76 10.59 -7.96
C LEU A 3 6.15 9.15 -7.52
N ASN A 4 6.22 8.18 -8.44
CA ASN A 4 6.38 6.76 -8.08
C ASN A 4 7.65 6.10 -8.62
N GLU A 5 8.48 6.87 -9.32
CA GLU A 5 9.77 6.44 -9.86
C GLU A 5 10.88 7.14 -9.08
N LEU A 6 11.81 6.37 -8.51
CA LEU A 6 13.02 6.87 -7.86
C LEU A 6 14.23 6.43 -8.68
N THR A 7 14.88 7.37 -9.35
CA THR A 7 16.12 7.09 -10.09
C THR A 7 17.32 7.52 -9.25
N LEU A 8 18.22 6.58 -8.96
CA LEU A 8 19.47 6.85 -8.24
C LEU A 8 20.65 6.40 -9.08
N ARG A 9 21.34 7.39 -9.67
CA ARG A 9 22.59 7.17 -10.40
C ARG A 9 23.75 7.34 -9.45
N ALA A 10 24.38 6.25 -9.07
CA ALA A 10 25.70 6.30 -8.47
C ALA A 10 26.72 6.43 -9.62
N SER A 11 27.48 7.52 -9.62
CA SER A 11 28.54 7.72 -10.61
C SER A 11 29.75 6.87 -10.24
N HIS A 12 30.24 6.08 -11.20
CA HIS A 12 31.53 5.43 -11.12
C HIS A 12 32.63 6.48 -10.90
N CYS A 13 33.20 6.56 -9.70
CA CYS A 13 34.52 7.17 -9.51
C CYS A 13 35.57 6.09 -9.84
N SER A 14 36.28 6.27 -10.95
CA SER A 14 37.40 5.40 -11.32
C SER A 14 38.66 5.79 -10.55
N GLU A 15 39.19 4.78 -9.84
CA GLU A 15 40.60 4.54 -9.50
C GLU A 15 41.31 5.49 -8.52
N SER A 16 41.21 5.15 -7.23
CA SER A 16 42.37 5.06 -6.33
C SER A 16 42.02 4.17 -5.14
N ASP A 17 42.78 3.09 -4.93
CA ASP A 17 42.50 1.96 -4.02
C ASP A 17 42.47 2.27 -2.50
N ASP A 18 42.42 3.54 -2.08
CA ASP A 18 42.56 3.91 -0.65
C ASP A 18 41.36 4.66 -0.03
N GLU A 19 40.28 4.97 -0.78
CA GLU A 19 39.11 5.73 -0.24
C GLU A 19 37.75 5.08 -0.57
N PHE A 20 37.70 3.75 -0.66
CA PHE A 20 36.49 3.00 -1.05
C PHE A 20 35.29 3.12 -0.08
N TRP A 21 35.51 3.52 1.17
CA TRP A 21 34.47 3.56 2.20
C TRP A 21 33.79 4.92 2.40
N ASP A 22 34.27 5.98 1.73
CA ASP A 22 33.76 7.34 1.86
C ASP A 22 32.94 7.81 0.64
N ASP A 23 32.47 6.90 -0.23
CA ASP A 23 31.50 7.26 -1.28
C ASP A 23 30.09 7.39 -0.69
N PRO A 24 29.54 8.62 -0.55
CA PRO A 24 28.18 8.82 -0.08
C PRO A 24 27.14 8.11 -0.96
N SER A 25 27.45 7.86 -2.23
CA SER A 25 26.57 7.12 -3.15
C SER A 25 26.41 5.65 -2.71
N PHE A 26 27.51 5.01 -2.29
CA PHE A 26 27.50 3.63 -1.79
C PHE A 26 26.79 3.53 -0.44
N ALA A 27 27.02 4.47 0.47
CA ALA A 27 26.32 4.52 1.75
C ALA A 27 24.80 4.65 1.59
N ILE A 28 24.35 5.42 0.59
CA ILE A 28 22.92 5.53 0.24
C ILE A 28 22.37 4.18 -0.23
N LEU A 29 23.12 3.42 -1.05
CA LEU A 29 22.68 2.10 -1.54
C LEU A 29 22.36 1.12 -0.42
N LEU A 30 23.15 1.12 0.65
CA LEU A 30 22.92 0.27 1.81
C LEU A 30 21.67 0.66 2.62
N TYR A 31 21.25 1.93 2.55
CA TYR A 31 20.12 2.44 3.34
C TYR A 31 18.77 2.34 2.61
N ILE A 32 18.78 2.41 1.27
CA ILE A 32 17.58 2.36 0.42
C ILE A 32 16.66 1.16 0.75
N PRO A 33 17.15 -0.09 0.88
CA PRO A 33 16.26 -1.23 1.11
C PRO A 33 15.42 -1.07 2.37
N SER A 34 16.01 -0.52 3.44
CA SER A 34 15.33 -0.29 4.71
C SER A 34 14.24 0.76 4.57
N CYS A 35 14.49 1.85 3.85
CA CYS A 35 13.47 2.86 3.54
C CYS A 35 12.33 2.32 2.68
N LEU A 36 12.66 1.54 1.63
CA LEU A 36 11.68 1.02 0.70
C LEU A 36 10.81 -0.07 1.32
N SER A 37 11.33 -0.82 2.29
CA SER A 37 10.57 -1.89 2.97
C SER A 37 9.24 -1.41 3.56
N GLN A 38 9.18 -0.15 3.99
CA GLN A 38 8.00 0.49 4.56
C GLN A 38 7.16 1.27 3.53
N ASN A 39 7.69 1.47 2.33
CA ASN A 39 7.01 2.18 1.25
C ASN A 39 6.32 1.20 0.29
N TYR A 40 5.03 1.41 0.05
CA TYR A 40 4.22 0.57 -0.85
C TYR A 40 3.83 1.25 -2.16
N THR A 41 4.27 2.50 -2.36
CA THR A 41 3.83 3.35 -3.49
C THR A 41 4.91 3.56 -4.54
N VAL A 42 6.19 3.40 -4.18
CA VAL A 42 7.30 3.36 -5.14
C VAL A 42 7.23 2.04 -5.90
N ILE A 43 7.20 2.13 -7.23
CA ILE A 43 7.03 0.98 -8.12
C ILE A 43 8.24 0.69 -8.98
N ASP A 44 9.14 1.66 -9.11
CA ASP A 44 10.38 1.50 -9.86
C ASP A 44 11.53 2.23 -9.17
N VAL A 45 12.66 1.54 -9.10
CA VAL A 45 13.92 2.02 -8.54
C VAL A 45 15.04 1.56 -9.46
N ASP A 46 15.66 2.50 -10.15
CA ASP A 46 16.81 2.25 -11.00
C ASP A 46 18.10 2.58 -10.25
N ILE A 47 18.93 1.55 -10.04
CA ILE A 47 20.21 1.59 -9.36
C ILE A 47 21.25 1.00 -10.31
N SER A 48 22.31 1.74 -10.55
CA SER A 48 23.47 1.28 -11.34
C SER A 48 24.10 0.04 -10.67
N ASP A 49 24.53 -0.93 -11.47
CA ASP A 49 24.95 -2.24 -10.96
C ASP A 49 26.24 -2.12 -10.13
N HIS A 50 26.17 -2.45 -8.84
CA HIS A 50 27.30 -2.42 -7.91
C HIS A 50 27.52 -3.82 -7.33
N ARG A 51 28.65 -4.42 -7.71
CA ARG A 51 28.96 -5.82 -7.38
C ARG A 51 29.10 -6.05 -5.88
N GLU A 52 29.51 -5.06 -5.10
CA GLU A 52 29.56 -5.18 -3.63
C GLU A 52 28.20 -5.06 -2.93
N ALA A 53 27.13 -4.64 -3.64
CA ALA A 53 25.80 -4.40 -3.07
C ALA A 53 24.72 -5.36 -3.61
N GLU A 54 25.10 -6.56 -4.07
CA GLU A 54 24.19 -7.52 -4.71
C GLU A 54 23.00 -7.90 -3.82
N GLU A 55 23.23 -8.14 -2.53
CA GLU A 55 22.17 -8.49 -1.57
C GLU A 55 21.17 -7.33 -1.38
N ASP A 56 21.65 -6.10 -1.25
CA ASP A 56 20.79 -4.93 -1.10
C ASP A 56 20.02 -4.64 -2.39
N MET A 57 20.65 -4.79 -3.55
CA MET A 57 19.96 -4.72 -4.85
C MET A 57 18.86 -5.78 -4.98
N PHE A 58 19.10 -7.00 -4.48
CA PHE A 58 18.07 -8.03 -4.44
C PHE A 58 16.87 -7.60 -3.58
N ARG A 59 17.13 -7.03 -2.38
CA ARG A 59 16.08 -6.52 -1.48
C ARG A 59 15.27 -5.38 -2.11
N VAL A 60 15.92 -4.48 -2.86
CA VAL A 60 15.23 -3.44 -3.63
C VAL A 60 14.30 -4.06 -4.68
N LYS A 61 14.82 -4.98 -5.50
CA LYS A 61 14.03 -5.65 -6.55
C LYS A 61 12.86 -6.42 -5.96
N ASP A 62 13.05 -7.12 -4.85
CA ASP A 62 11.98 -7.84 -4.17
C ASP A 62 10.89 -6.89 -3.64
N THR A 63 11.31 -5.76 -3.07
CA THR A 63 10.38 -4.70 -2.64
C THR A 63 9.55 -4.15 -3.80
N MET A 64 10.17 -3.94 -4.98
CA MET A 64 9.44 -3.50 -6.17
C MET A 64 8.41 -4.53 -6.62
N ARG A 65 8.78 -5.83 -6.64
CA ARG A 65 7.83 -6.92 -6.98
C ARG A 65 6.65 -6.94 -6.01
N ARG A 66 6.91 -6.80 -4.71
CA ARG A 66 5.87 -6.70 -3.68
C ARG A 66 4.94 -5.51 -3.95
N ASN A 67 5.50 -4.33 -4.18
CA ASN A 67 4.73 -3.10 -4.39
C ASN A 67 3.87 -3.17 -5.67
N LEU A 68 4.41 -3.73 -6.76
CA LEU A 68 3.65 -3.99 -7.99
C LEU A 68 2.51 -4.99 -7.76
N SER A 69 2.75 -6.06 -6.98
CA SER A 69 1.69 -7.01 -6.61
C SER A 69 0.58 -6.33 -5.80
N PHE A 70 0.95 -5.46 -4.85
CA PHE A 70 0.01 -4.63 -4.08
C PHE A 70 -0.79 -3.72 -5.00
N LEU A 71 -0.14 -3.03 -5.92
CA LEU A 71 -0.79 -2.14 -6.89
C LEU A 71 -1.81 -2.90 -7.76
N GLN A 72 -1.44 -4.08 -8.25
CA GLN A 72 -2.34 -4.92 -9.05
C GLN A 72 -3.58 -5.34 -8.26
N ARG A 73 -3.41 -5.77 -7.00
CA ARG A 73 -4.51 -6.16 -6.11
C ARG A 73 -5.42 -4.97 -5.75
N ALA A 74 -4.83 -3.80 -5.53
CA ALA A 74 -5.57 -2.57 -5.29
C ALA A 74 -6.42 -2.18 -6.51
N ALA A 75 -5.87 -2.30 -7.72
CA ALA A 75 -6.62 -2.05 -8.94
C ALA A 75 -7.78 -3.05 -9.10
N GLN A 76 -7.54 -4.34 -8.83
CA GLN A 76 -8.59 -5.36 -8.80
C GLN A 76 -9.71 -5.02 -7.81
N PHE A 77 -9.38 -4.52 -6.61
CA PHE A 77 -10.37 -4.07 -5.65
C PHE A 77 -11.24 -2.95 -6.20
N ALA A 78 -10.60 -1.92 -6.78
CA ALA A 78 -11.30 -0.79 -7.40
C ALA A 78 -12.12 -1.17 -8.65
N MET A 79 -11.82 -2.33 -9.26
CA MET A 79 -12.60 -2.93 -10.33
C MET A 79 -13.72 -3.86 -9.82
N GLY A 80 -13.85 -4.03 -8.49
CA GLY A 80 -14.95 -4.76 -7.86
C GLY A 80 -14.56 -6.10 -7.21
N VAL A 81 -13.30 -6.51 -7.23
CA VAL A 81 -12.86 -7.74 -6.55
C VAL A 81 -12.87 -7.54 -5.04
N ARG A 82 -13.74 -8.26 -4.33
CA ARG A 82 -13.90 -8.13 -2.88
C ARG A 82 -13.25 -9.28 -2.14
N SER A 83 -11.96 -9.14 -1.88
CA SER A 83 -11.21 -10.05 -1.00
C SER A 83 -10.40 -9.27 0.02
N LYS A 84 -10.14 -9.87 1.19
CA LYS A 84 -9.33 -9.27 2.26
C LYS A 84 -7.97 -8.77 1.75
N GLN A 85 -7.29 -9.57 0.93
CA GLN A 85 -5.98 -9.23 0.38
C GLN A 85 -6.04 -8.03 -0.58
N CYS A 86 -7.10 -7.93 -1.38
CA CYS A 86 -7.30 -6.79 -2.30
C CYS A 86 -7.69 -5.53 -1.54
N ALA A 87 -8.53 -5.65 -0.50
CA ALA A 87 -8.90 -4.55 0.38
C ALA A 87 -7.69 -3.98 1.13
N GLU A 88 -6.86 -4.83 1.75
CA GLU A 88 -5.63 -4.41 2.44
C GLU A 88 -4.67 -3.71 1.47
N ALA A 89 -4.49 -4.27 0.27
CA ALA A 89 -3.64 -3.66 -0.72
C ALA A 89 -4.16 -2.30 -1.18
N PHE A 90 -5.48 -2.20 -1.40
CA PHE A 90 -6.14 -0.95 -1.75
C PHE A 90 -5.98 0.11 -0.66
N GLU A 91 -6.20 -0.23 0.60
CA GLU A 91 -6.03 0.69 1.73
C GLU A 91 -4.63 1.30 1.76
N ARG A 92 -3.59 0.49 1.50
CA ARG A 92 -2.19 0.97 1.48
C ARG A 92 -1.87 1.92 0.33
N VAL A 93 -2.50 1.78 -0.84
CA VAL A 93 -2.07 2.50 -2.07
C VAL A 93 -3.14 3.40 -2.68
N HIS A 94 -4.34 3.52 -2.08
CA HIS A 94 -5.46 4.30 -2.65
C HIS A 94 -5.14 5.77 -2.95
N ARG A 95 -4.14 6.35 -2.27
CA ARG A 95 -3.69 7.74 -2.46
C ARG A 95 -2.62 7.90 -3.53
N SER A 96 -2.07 6.79 -4.05
CA SER A 96 -0.99 6.83 -5.02
C SER A 96 -1.50 7.15 -6.43
N GLU A 97 -0.78 8.01 -7.15
CA GLU A 97 -1.01 8.22 -8.58
C GLU A 97 -0.72 6.95 -9.39
N ALA A 98 0.08 6.01 -8.88
CA ALA A 98 0.34 4.74 -9.56
C ALA A 98 -0.96 3.96 -9.74
N LEU A 99 -1.84 3.99 -8.74
CA LEU A 99 -3.12 3.31 -8.81
C LEU A 99 -4.04 3.93 -9.85
N VAL A 100 -4.02 5.26 -9.97
CA VAL A 100 -4.77 5.98 -11.00
C VAL A 100 -4.31 5.54 -12.38
N THR A 101 -3.01 5.60 -12.65
CA THR A 101 -2.42 5.14 -13.92
C THR A 101 -2.77 3.69 -14.20
N LYS A 102 -2.64 2.81 -13.19
CA LYS A 102 -2.95 1.38 -13.34
C LYS A 102 -4.41 1.12 -13.69
N LEU A 103 -5.33 1.89 -13.13
CA LEU A 103 -6.75 1.80 -13.46
C LEU A 103 -7.06 2.32 -14.86
N GLN A 104 -6.39 3.38 -15.30
CA GLN A 104 -6.51 3.84 -16.69
C GLN A 104 -6.07 2.75 -17.67
N GLU A 105 -4.96 2.07 -17.38
CA GLU A 105 -4.45 0.95 -18.19
C GLU A 105 -5.42 -0.25 -18.20
N LEU A 106 -5.85 -0.72 -17.04
CA LEU A 106 -6.59 -1.98 -16.91
C LEU A 106 -8.07 -1.85 -17.29
N ALA A 107 -8.68 -0.70 -17.04
CA ALA A 107 -10.10 -0.48 -17.29
C ALA A 107 -10.36 0.41 -18.53
N CYS A 108 -9.31 0.87 -19.22
CA CYS A 108 -9.40 1.78 -20.37
C CYS A 108 -10.25 3.03 -20.07
N VAL A 109 -10.06 3.61 -18.88
CA VAL A 109 -10.83 4.78 -18.41
C VAL A 109 -9.98 6.05 -18.39
N THR A 110 -10.66 7.19 -18.37
CA THR A 110 -10.02 8.48 -18.15
C THR A 110 -9.48 8.61 -16.72
N LYS A 111 -8.57 9.56 -16.51
CA LYS A 111 -8.03 9.87 -15.17
C LYS A 111 -9.14 10.24 -14.17
N ALA A 112 -10.16 10.98 -14.61
CA ALA A 112 -11.27 11.39 -13.76
C ALA A 112 -12.12 10.19 -13.32
N GLU A 113 -12.45 9.30 -14.25
CA GLU A 113 -13.18 8.06 -13.96
C GLU A 113 -12.38 7.12 -13.06
N ALA A 114 -11.06 7.00 -13.27
CA ALA A 114 -10.19 6.24 -12.37
C ALA A 114 -10.23 6.78 -10.94
N ARG A 115 -10.15 8.10 -10.76
CA ARG A 115 -10.28 8.72 -9.43
C ARG A 115 -11.64 8.49 -8.80
N GLU A 116 -12.72 8.56 -9.57
CA GLU A 116 -14.07 8.29 -9.06
C GLU A 116 -14.24 6.81 -8.67
N LYS A 117 -13.65 5.88 -9.41
CA LYS A 117 -13.61 4.46 -9.04
C LYS A 117 -12.86 4.24 -7.72
N ILE A 118 -11.71 4.88 -7.53
CA ILE A 118 -10.97 4.83 -6.26
C ILE A 118 -11.83 5.40 -5.12
N LYS A 119 -12.43 6.58 -5.32
CA LYS A 119 -13.26 7.23 -4.30
C LYS A 119 -14.48 6.40 -3.90
N SER A 120 -15.20 5.85 -4.88
CA SER A 120 -16.35 4.98 -4.63
C SER A 120 -15.95 3.68 -3.95
N SER A 121 -14.81 3.10 -4.31
CA SER A 121 -14.29 1.89 -3.68
C SER A 121 -13.81 2.12 -2.25
N LEU A 122 -13.26 3.30 -1.93
CA LEU A 122 -12.90 3.67 -0.56
C LEU A 122 -14.15 3.78 0.31
N ARG A 123 -15.19 4.46 -0.17
CA ARG A 123 -16.48 4.52 0.55
C ARG A 123 -17.07 3.15 0.80
N ASP A 124 -17.05 2.28 -0.22
CA ASP A 124 -17.55 0.91 -0.10
C ASP A 124 -16.72 0.09 0.90
N LEU A 125 -15.40 0.29 0.94
CA LEU A 125 -14.53 -0.34 1.94
C LEU A 125 -14.89 0.13 3.36
N ASP A 126 -15.11 1.43 3.57
CA ASP A 126 -15.48 1.98 4.87
C ASP A 126 -16.83 1.43 5.35
N GLU A 127 -17.83 1.37 4.45
CA GLU A 127 -19.17 0.86 4.75
C GLU A 127 -19.16 -0.67 5.02
N ASN A 128 -18.26 -1.41 4.37
CA ASN A 128 -18.20 -2.88 4.45
C ASN A 128 -16.94 -3.42 5.15
N PHE A 129 -16.24 -2.58 5.92
CA PHE A 129 -14.94 -2.93 6.52
C PHE A 129 -15.01 -4.23 7.32
N LEU A 130 -16.02 -4.39 8.16
CA LEU A 130 -16.18 -5.58 9.02
C LEU A 130 -16.34 -6.88 8.21
N VAL A 131 -16.93 -6.79 7.02
CA VAL A 131 -17.04 -7.93 6.10
C VAL A 131 -15.68 -8.23 5.49
N MET A 132 -14.97 -7.19 5.01
CA MET A 132 -13.65 -7.34 4.38
C MET A 132 -12.58 -7.83 5.37
N ALA A 133 -12.67 -7.40 6.63
CA ALA A 133 -11.82 -7.85 7.73
C ALA A 133 -12.13 -9.29 8.17
N GLY A 134 -13.28 -9.85 7.77
CA GLY A 134 -13.74 -11.18 8.16
C GLY A 134 -14.35 -11.24 9.56
N VAL A 135 -14.69 -10.09 10.16
CA VAL A 135 -15.33 -10.01 11.48
C VAL A 135 -16.79 -10.43 11.40
N VAL A 136 -17.49 -10.03 10.34
CA VAL A 136 -18.89 -10.40 10.10
C VAL A 136 -19.08 -11.04 8.73
N ARG A 137 -20.07 -11.94 8.61
CA ARG A 137 -20.32 -12.65 7.35
C ARG A 137 -20.98 -11.79 6.27
N LYS A 138 -21.83 -10.83 6.64
CA LYS A 138 -22.66 -10.07 5.68
C LYS A 138 -22.76 -8.58 5.97
N LYS A 139 -23.27 -8.20 7.14
CA LYS A 139 -23.37 -6.80 7.58
C LYS A 139 -23.68 -6.75 9.07
N VAL A 140 -23.36 -5.63 9.69
CA VAL A 140 -23.91 -5.27 11.01
C VAL A 140 -25.26 -4.60 10.79
N VAL A 141 -26.25 -5.01 11.55
CA VAL A 141 -27.57 -4.36 11.58
C VAL A 141 -27.92 -4.05 13.02
N CYS A 142 -28.48 -2.87 13.25
CA CYS A 142 -29.18 -2.60 14.50
C CYS A 142 -30.51 -3.36 14.43
N VAL A 143 -30.74 -4.23 15.41
CA VAL A 143 -32.04 -4.87 15.61
C VAL A 143 -32.80 -3.99 16.58
N GLU A 144 -34.08 -3.71 16.28
CA GLU A 144 -34.92 -3.02 17.26
C GLU A 144 -34.98 -3.85 18.54
N PRO A 145 -34.83 -3.22 19.72
CA PRO A 145 -34.83 -3.96 20.97
C PRO A 145 -36.18 -4.63 21.17
N THR A 146 -36.21 -5.95 21.11
CA THR A 146 -37.31 -6.74 21.64
C THR A 146 -37.36 -6.52 23.15
N SER A 147 -38.57 -6.47 23.72
CA SER A 147 -38.78 -6.12 25.13
C SER A 147 -37.85 -6.92 26.05
N GLY A 148 -36.98 -6.21 26.80
CA GLY A 148 -36.05 -6.82 27.75
C GLY A 148 -34.58 -6.90 27.32
N GLN A 149 -34.23 -6.57 26.07
CA GLN A 149 -32.82 -6.44 25.66
C GLN A 149 -32.28 -5.03 25.93
N ILE A 150 -31.15 -4.93 26.64
CA ILE A 150 -30.37 -3.70 26.80
C ILE A 150 -29.40 -3.62 25.62
N THR A 151 -29.46 -2.52 24.88
CA THR A 151 -28.56 -2.24 23.76
C THR A 151 -27.28 -1.56 24.24
N LEU A 152 -26.18 -1.68 23.50
CA LEU A 152 -24.86 -1.20 23.90
C LEU A 152 -24.85 0.33 24.19
N ASP A 153 -25.65 1.09 23.47
CA ASP A 153 -25.88 2.53 23.64
C ASP A 153 -26.68 2.88 24.90
N ARG A 154 -27.28 1.89 25.56
CA ARG A 154 -28.05 2.03 26.81
C ARG A 154 -27.34 1.41 28.01
N ILE A 155 -26.08 1.02 27.85
CA ILE A 155 -25.22 0.63 28.98
C ILE A 155 -24.87 1.91 29.76
N GLY A 156 -25.49 2.05 30.95
CA GLY A 156 -25.15 3.13 31.88
C GLY A 156 -23.68 3.09 32.30
N VAL A 157 -23.11 4.24 32.64
CA VAL A 157 -21.70 4.40 33.05
C VAL A 157 -21.28 3.37 34.12
N ASP A 158 -22.20 3.08 35.05
CA ASP A 158 -22.00 2.15 36.15
C ASP A 158 -21.70 0.72 35.69
N ASN A 159 -22.26 0.30 34.55
CA ASN A 159 -22.05 -1.01 33.95
C ASN A 159 -20.76 -1.08 33.11
N TRP A 160 -20.29 0.04 32.56
CA TRP A 160 -19.01 0.11 31.84
C TRP A 160 -17.81 -0.11 32.77
N LEU A 161 -17.96 0.23 34.06
CA LEU A 161 -16.90 0.06 35.07
C LEU A 161 -16.76 -1.39 35.57
N GLN A 162 -17.63 -2.31 35.12
CA GLN A 162 -17.64 -3.71 35.55
C GLN A 162 -17.26 -4.71 34.44
N ILE A 163 -16.93 -4.23 33.23
CA ILE A 163 -16.44 -5.02 32.09
C ILE A 163 -14.92 -4.87 31.99
#